data_AF-A0A357EGP9-F1
#
_entry.id   AF-A0A357EGP9-F1
#
_cell.length_a   1.000
_cell.length_b   1.000
_cell.length_c   1.000
_cell.angle_alpha   90.00
_cell.angle_beta   90.00
_cell.angle_gamma   90.00
#
_symmetry.space_group_name_H-M   'P 1'
#
loop_
_entity.id
_entity.type
_entity.pdbx_description
1 polymer ?
#
loop_
_entity_poly.entity_id
_entity_poly.type
_entity_poly.pdbx_seq_one_letter_code
_entity_poly.pdbx_strand_id
1 'polypeptide(L)'
;KNAFNYLLTLRLIPLFPFFMVNLVSGLTRVNVGTYMLATAIGIIPGSFVYAYAGRQLGTINSLKEIASPNVIGAFVLLGLLALVPVVYKRVASKSV
;
A
#
# COMPACT_ATOMS: atom_id res chain seq x y z
N LYS A 1 -22.41 -7.28 2.87
CA LYS A 1 -22.00 -8.30 3.87
C LYS A 1 -20.48 -8.38 4.08
N ASN A 2 -19.61 -8.04 3.12
CA ASN A 2 -18.14 -8.03 3.31
C ASN A 2 -17.49 -6.68 2.94
N ALA A 3 -18.05 -5.55 3.42
CA ALA A 3 -17.58 -4.20 3.04
C ALA A 3 -16.10 -3.97 3.41
N PHE A 4 -15.65 -4.50 4.56
CA PHE A 4 -14.26 -4.41 5.00
C PHE A 4 -13.29 -5.07 4.00
N ASN A 5 -13.49 -6.36 3.69
CA ASN A 5 -12.62 -7.12 2.79
C ASN A 5 -12.66 -6.56 1.36
N TYR A 6 -13.83 -6.09 0.91
CA TYR A 6 -13.97 -5.45 -0.39
C TYR A 6 -13.15 -4.16 -0.48
N LEU A 7 -13.31 -3.26 0.50
CA LEU A 7 -12.54 -2.02 0.55
C LEU A 7 -11.05 -2.29 0.68
N LEU A 8 -10.65 -3.20 1.58
CA LEU A 8 -9.24 -3.56 1.75
C LEU A 8 -8.62 -4.06 0.44
N THR A 9 -9.34 -4.90 -0.31
CA THR A 9 -8.90 -5.39 -1.62
C THR A 9 -8.74 -4.24 -2.62
N LEU A 10 -9.70 -3.31 -2.68
CA LEU A 10 -9.61 -2.12 -3.53
C LEU A 10 -8.48 -1.16 -3.14
N ARG A 11 -8.02 -1.18 -1.88
CA ARG A 11 -6.86 -0.38 -1.44
C ARG A 11 -5.53 -1.03 -1.82
N LEU A 12 -5.47 -2.36 -1.82
CA LEU A 12 -4.26 -3.13 -2.16
C LEU A 12 -4.06 -3.28 -3.67
N ILE A 13 -5.14 -3.37 -4.45
CA ILE A 13 -5.08 -3.46 -5.91
C ILE A 13 -5.35 -2.06 -6.49
N PRO A 14 -4.37 -1.43 -7.16
CA PRO A 14 -4.55 -0.11 -7.79
C PRO A 14 -5.30 -0.23 -9.13
N LEU A 15 -6.41 -0.99 -9.16
CA LEU A 15 -7.21 -1.18 -10.37
C LEU A 15 -8.01 0.09 -10.70
N PHE A 16 -8.45 0.81 -9.67
CA PHE A 16 -9.29 2.00 -9.80
C PHE A 16 -8.64 3.21 -9.15
N PRO A 17 -8.90 4.43 -9.65
CA PRO A 17 -8.48 5.66 -8.99
C PRO A 17 -9.07 5.78 -7.57
N PHE A 18 -8.25 6.21 -6.60
CA PHE A 18 -8.67 6.35 -5.20
C PHE A 18 -9.89 7.26 -5.03
N PHE A 19 -9.99 8.35 -5.80
CA PHE A 19 -11.10 9.28 -5.70
C PHE A 19 -12.45 8.62 -6.08
N MET A 20 -12.46 7.74 -7.08
CA MET A 20 -13.68 7.03 -7.50
C MET A 20 -14.16 6.11 -6.40
N VAL A 21 -13.24 5.32 -5.80
CA VAL A 21 -13.57 4.42 -4.69
C VAL A 21 -14.14 5.20 -3.50
N ASN A 22 -13.59 6.38 -3.20
CA ASN A 22 -14.05 7.23 -2.11
C ASN A 22 -15.45 7.80 -2.38
N LEU A 23 -15.71 8.28 -3.60
CA LEU A 23 -17.02 8.80 -3.99
C LEU A 23 -18.10 7.71 -3.90
N VAL A 24 -17.83 6.55 -4.49
CA VAL A 24 -18.77 5.41 -4.43
C VAL A 24 -19.00 4.96 -3.00
N SER A 25 -17.95 4.88 -2.18
CA SER A 25 -18.08 4.53 -0.76
C SER A 25 -19.01 5.50 -0.01
N GLY A 26 -18.90 6.81 -0.30
CA GLY A 26 -19.77 7.84 0.28
C GLY A 26 -21.24 7.75 -0.14
N LEU A 27 -21.54 7.12 -1.28
CA LEU A 27 -22.90 6.87 -1.75
C LEU A 27 -23.48 5.54 -1.24
N THR A 28 -22.67 4.70 -0.59
CA THR A 28 -23.11 3.41 -0.03
C THR A 28 -23.36 3.46 1.48
N ARG A 29 -24.10 2.48 2.00
CA ARG A 29 -24.36 2.33 3.45
C ARG A 29 -23.18 1.70 4.22
N VAL A 30 -21.95 1.99 3.83
CA VAL A 30 -20.76 1.48 4.54
C VAL A 30 -20.57 2.26 5.83
N ASN A 31 -20.35 1.55 6.93
CA ASN A 31 -20.05 2.17 8.21
C ASN A 31 -18.69 2.89 8.16
N VAL A 32 -18.62 4.11 8.68
CA VAL A 32 -17.41 4.95 8.72
C VAL A 32 -16.23 4.23 9.37
N GLY A 33 -16.45 3.51 10.47
CA GLY A 33 -15.41 2.73 11.14
C GLY A 33 -14.85 1.61 10.26
N THR A 34 -15.71 0.92 9.51
CA THR A 34 -15.27 -0.10 8.53
C THR A 34 -14.42 0.52 7.42
N TYR A 35 -14.87 1.65 6.87
CA TYR A 35 -14.13 2.38 5.84
C TYR A 35 -12.76 2.86 6.34
N MET A 36 -12.73 3.44 7.54
CA MET A 36 -11.54 3.97 8.16
C MET A 36 -10.52 2.85 8.44
N LEU A 37 -10.94 1.74 9.05
CA LEU A 37 -10.04 0.62 9.35
C LEU A 37 -9.50 -0.06 8.10
N ALA A 38 -10.35 -0.31 7.09
CA ALA A 38 -9.89 -0.89 5.84
C ALA A 38 -8.88 0.02 5.12
N THR A 39 -9.10 1.33 5.16
CA THR A 39 -8.19 2.32 4.57
C THR A 39 -6.89 2.43 5.36
N ALA A 40 -6.96 2.48 6.69
CA ALA A 40 -5.79 2.53 7.55
C ALA A 40 -4.88 1.32 7.34
N ILE A 41 -5.43 0.10 7.40
CA ILE A 41 -4.67 -1.13 7.21
C ILE A 41 -4.14 -1.24 5.78
N GLY A 42 -4.92 -0.84 4.77
CA GLY A 42 -4.51 -0.91 3.37
C GLY A 42 -3.44 0.11 2.95
N ILE A 43 -3.40 1.28 3.58
CA ILE A 43 -2.54 2.40 3.13
C ILE A 43 -1.35 2.65 4.07
N ILE A 44 -1.55 2.64 5.40
CA ILE A 44 -0.51 3.07 6.36
C ILE A 44 0.80 2.29 6.20
N PRO A 45 0.82 0.94 6.06
CA PRO A 45 2.06 0.21 5.92
C PRO A 45 2.87 0.64 4.68
N GLY A 46 2.19 0.82 3.54
CA GLY A 46 2.83 1.30 2.31
C GLY A 46 3.35 2.73 2.45
N SER A 47 2.54 3.62 3.02
CA SER A 47 2.95 5.01 3.30
C SER A 47 4.16 5.09 4.22
N PHE A 48 4.24 4.22 5.23
CA PHE A 48 5.39 4.16 6.13
C PHE A 48 6.67 3.74 5.39
N VAL A 49 6.58 2.71 4.53
CA VAL A 49 7.72 2.28 3.69
C VAL A 49 8.16 3.41 2.77
N TYR A 50 7.24 4.11 2.11
CA TYR A 50 7.56 5.25 1.26
C TYR A 50 8.21 6.40 2.04
N ALA A 51 7.66 6.77 3.19
CA ALA A 51 8.21 7.82 4.04
C ALA A 51 9.61 7.45 4.57
N TYR A 52 9.81 6.21 4.99
CA TYR A 52 11.11 5.70 5.42
C TYR A 52 12.13 5.75 4.29
N ALA A 53 11.76 5.31 3.08
CA ALA A 53 12.64 5.38 1.93
C ALA A 53 13.00 6.83 1.57
N GLY A 54 12.02 7.74 1.56
CA GLY A 54 12.26 9.17 1.35
C GLY A 54 13.23 9.76 2.37
N ARG A 55 13.09 9.39 3.65
CA ARG A 55 14.02 9.79 4.72
C ARG A 55 15.44 9.28 4.46
N GLN A 56 15.61 8.01 4.11
CA GLN A 56 16.95 7.44 3.87
C GLN A 56 17.61 8.09 2.65
N LEU A 57 16.85 8.33 1.58
CA LEU A 57 17.36 9.02 0.40
C LEU A 57 17.76 10.46 0.72
N GLY A 58 16.99 11.17 1.54
CA GLY A 58 17.31 12.54 1.97
C GLY A 58 18.55 12.65 2.87
N THR A 59 19.03 11.54 3.44
CA THR A 59 20.25 11.53 4.26
C THR A 59 21.52 11.20 3.47
N ILE A 60 21.41 10.90 2.17
CA ILE A 60 22.56 10.55 1.33
C ILE A 60 23.33 11.82 0.97
N ASN A 61 24.54 11.96 1.49
CA ASN A 61 25.44 13.08 1.20
C ASN A 61 26.66 12.67 0.35
N SER A 62 26.86 11.36 0.14
CA SER A 62 27.97 10.83 -0.66
C SER A 62 27.58 9.54 -1.40
N LEU A 63 28.27 9.23 -2.50
CA LEU A 63 28.01 8.02 -3.30
C LEU A 63 28.20 6.72 -2.50
N LYS A 64 29.06 6.72 -1.48
CA LYS A 64 29.25 5.54 -0.61
C LYS A 64 28.03 5.23 0.24
N GLU A 65 27.25 6.24 0.60
CA GLU A 65 26.05 6.07 1.45
C GLU A 65 24.87 5.45 0.71
N ILE A 66 24.86 5.48 -0.62
CA ILE A 66 23.87 4.80 -1.46
C ILE A 66 23.89 3.28 -1.19
N ALA A 67 25.08 2.72 -0.97
CA ALA A 67 25.26 1.30 -0.65
C ALA A 67 25.18 1.04 0.87
N SER A 68 24.70 1.99 1.67
CA SER A 68 24.54 1.77 3.11
C SER A 68 23.44 0.73 3.40
N PRO A 69 23.56 -0.04 4.49
CA PRO A 69 22.53 -1.01 4.88
C PRO A 69 21.13 -0.41 5.01
N ASN A 70 21.03 0.86 5.43
CA ASN A 70 19.76 1.55 5.59
C ASN A 70 19.08 1.85 4.25
N VAL A 71 19.84 2.30 3.25
CA VAL A 71 19.34 2.61 1.91
C VAL A 71 19.00 1.32 1.15
N ILE A 72 19.84 0.29 1.27
CA ILE A 72 19.56 -1.04 0.73
C ILE A 72 18.28 -1.60 1.36
N GLY A 73 18.13 -1.49 2.69
CA GLY A 73 16.92 -1.90 3.40
C GLY A 73 15.68 -1.16 2.90
N ALA A 74 15.77 0.15 2.66
CA ALA A 74 14.68 0.93 2.06
C ALA A 74 14.30 0.45 0.66
N PHE A 75 15.28 0.17 -0.22
CA PHE A 75 15.02 -0.37 -1.55
C PHE A 75 14.43 -1.77 -1.53
N VAL A 76 14.88 -2.63 -0.62
CA VAL A 76 14.29 -3.96 -0.42
C VAL A 76 12.83 -3.83 0.02
N LEU A 77 12.53 -2.95 0.98
CA LEU A 77 11.16 -2.70 1.42
C LEU A 77 10.28 -2.16 0.28
N LEU A 78 10.79 -1.22 -0.53
CA LEU A 78 10.09 -0.73 -1.71
C LEU A 78 9.85 -1.83 -2.75
N GLY A 79 10.85 -2.68 -2.99
CA GLY A 79 10.73 -3.83 -3.89
C GLY A 79 9.67 -4.83 -3.40
N LEU A 80 9.66 -5.15 -2.10
CA LEU A 80 8.63 -5.98 -1.49
C LEU A 80 7.24 -5.34 -1.63
N LEU A 81 7.13 -4.04 -1.39
CA LEU A 81 5.87 -3.30 -1.55
C LEU A 81 5.37 -3.34 -3.01
N ALA A 82 6.27 -3.17 -3.98
CA ALA A 82 5.95 -3.25 -5.41
C ALA A 82 5.51 -4.67 -5.85
N LEU A 83 5.93 -5.71 -5.14
CA LEU A 83 5.52 -7.09 -5.40
C LEU A 83 4.15 -7.45 -4.80
N VAL A 84 3.63 -6.65 -3.85
CA VAL A 84 2.33 -6.92 -3.20
C VAL A 84 1.19 -7.15 -4.21
N PRO A 85 0.98 -6.29 -5.24
CA PRO A 85 -0.09 -6.50 -6.22
C PRO A 85 0.12 -7.78 -7.06
N VAL A 86 1.37 -8.12 -7.36
CA VAL A 86 1.72 -9.32 -8.15
C VAL A 86 1.43 -10.58 -7.36
N VAL A 87 1.89 -10.64 -6.10
CA VAL A 87 1.64 -11.77 -5.21
C VAL A 87 0.13 -11.92 -4.95
N TYR A 88 -0.55 -10.80 -4.69
CA TYR A 88 -2.00 -10.81 -4.48
C TYR A 88 -2.74 -11.35 -5.71
N LYS A 89 -2.42 -10.85 -6.92
CA LYS A 89 -3.03 -11.33 -8.16
C LYS A 89 -2.75 -12.82 -8.38
N ARG A 90 -1.55 -13.30 -8.06
CA ARG A 90 -1.17 -14.71 -8.23
C ARG A 90 -1.90 -15.64 -7.27
N VAL A 91 -2.10 -15.22 -6.02
CA VAL A 91 -2.85 -16.00 -5.02
C VAL A 91 -4.34 -15.96 -5.32
N ALA A 92 -4.89 -14.77 -5.65
CA ALA A 92 -6.30 -14.61 -5.98
C ALA A 92 -6.70 -15.35 -7.28
N SER A 93 -5.80 -15.42 -8.28
CA SER A 93 -6.03 -16.15 -9.53
C SER A 93 -6.00 -17.67 -9.36
N LYS A 94 -5.47 -18.22 -8.26
CA LYS A 94 -5.51 -19.66 -7.98
C LYS A 94 -6.83 -20.12 -7.35
N SER A 95 -7.68 -19.19 -6.95
CA SER A 95 -8.94 -19.46 -6.25
C SER A 95 -10.18 -19.32 -7.14
N VAL A 96 -9.99 -19.18 -8.46
CA VAL A 96 -11.02 -19.17 -9.51
C VAL A 96 -10.70 -20.27 -10.50
#